data_AF-A0A3D3TBY0-F1
#
_entry.id   AF-A0A3D3TBY0-F1
#
_cell.length_a   1.000
_cell.length_b   1.000
_cell.length_c   1.000
_cell.angle_alpha   90.00
_cell.angle_beta   90.00
_cell.angle_gamma   90.00
#
_symmetry.space_group_name_H-M   'P 1'
#
loop_
_entity.id
_entity.type
_entity.pdbx_description
1 polymer ?
#
loop_
_entity_poly.entity_id
_entity_poly.type
_entity_poly.pdbx_seq_one_letter_code
_entity_poly.pdbx_strand_id
1 'polypeptide(L)'
;VQWYKADFYLNGKLMIGNVHSILDRITYKFNKFHFSEYKNKILTEEMYNEIEYFSPNQYKMKVYGDKGNIPDHFTYKGAIDPLKGSIYANKFGNSISPLNNNAHHYYKFKYEGYYDSGNLKLHKIKVIPKLDSQDFFNGYLYIEDTSWAVKYAVIKKKQQV
;
A
#
# COMPACT_ATOMS: atom_id res chain seq x y z
N VAL A 1 17.09 -11.73 6.50
CA VAL A 1 16.18 -12.74 5.92
C VAL A 1 16.48 -12.85 4.44
N GLN A 2 16.95 -14.02 3.96
CA GLN A 2 17.26 -14.21 2.53
C GLN A 2 16.00 -14.46 1.69
N TRP A 3 14.99 -15.09 2.31
CA TRP A 3 13.71 -15.41 1.70
C TRP A 3 12.64 -15.50 2.79
N TYR A 4 11.42 -15.07 2.47
CA TYR A 4 10.24 -15.38 3.27
C TYR A 4 9.02 -15.61 2.38
N LYS A 5 8.05 -16.31 2.94
CA LYS A 5 6.76 -16.60 2.34
C LYS A 5 5.66 -16.27 3.33
N ALA A 6 4.63 -15.58 2.86
CA ALA A 6 3.52 -15.14 3.70
C ALA A 6 2.22 -15.14 2.91
N ASP A 7 1.11 -15.43 3.59
CA ASP A 7 -0.23 -15.23 3.05
C ASP A 7 -0.66 -13.77 3.23
N PHE A 8 -1.37 -13.25 2.24
CA PHE A 8 -1.83 -11.88 2.16
C PHE A 8 -3.28 -11.83 1.69
N TYR A 9 -4.12 -11.16 2.48
CA TYR A 9 -5.52 -10.91 2.15
C TYR A 9 -5.73 -9.43 1.84
N LEU A 10 -6.38 -9.16 0.71
CA LEU A 10 -6.77 -7.83 0.25
C LEU A 10 -8.29 -7.74 0.22
N ASN A 11 -8.84 -6.65 0.75
CA ASN A 11 -10.20 -6.23 0.47
C ASN A 11 -10.20 -4.73 0.19
N GLY A 12 -10.60 -4.34 -1.02
CA GLY A 12 -10.52 -2.98 -1.51
C GLY A 12 -11.83 -2.52 -2.13
N LYS A 13 -12.10 -1.21 -1.99
CA LYS A 13 -13.16 -0.52 -2.72
C LYS A 13 -12.57 0.71 -3.40
N LEU A 14 -12.90 0.90 -4.67
CA LEU A 14 -12.46 2.01 -5.51
C LEU A 14 -13.70 2.72 -6.07
N MET A 15 -13.68 4.05 -6.04
CA MET A 15 -14.67 4.86 -6.76
C MET A 15 -13.92 5.85 -7.64
N ILE A 16 -14.28 5.88 -8.92
CA ILE A 16 -13.66 6.77 -9.90
C ILE A 16 -14.46 8.08 -9.94
N GLY A 17 -13.84 9.17 -9.50
CA GLY A 17 -14.46 10.49 -9.46
C GLY A 17 -14.56 11.15 -10.84
N ASN A 18 -13.45 11.73 -11.33
CA ASN A 18 -13.42 12.40 -12.64
C ASN A 18 -12.46 11.68 -13.60
N VAL A 19 -12.91 11.52 -14.85
CA VAL A 19 -12.14 10.91 -15.94
C VAL A 19 -11.97 11.95 -17.04
N HIS A 20 -10.73 12.20 -17.44
CA HIS A 20 -10.43 13.14 -18.51
C HIS A 20 -10.63 12.48 -19.88
N SER A 21 -11.11 13.23 -20.88
CA SER A 21 -11.45 12.70 -22.23
C SER A 21 -10.26 12.09 -22.98
N ILE A 22 -9.03 12.55 -22.69
CA ILE A 22 -7.80 11.95 -23.21
C ILE A 22 -7.67 10.49 -22.75
N LEU A 23 -8.04 10.19 -21.50
CA LEU A 23 -7.93 8.84 -20.95
C LEU A 23 -8.88 7.89 -21.69
N ASP A 24 -10.11 8.32 -21.95
CA ASP A 24 -11.09 7.55 -22.75
C ASP A 24 -10.60 7.28 -24.17
N ARG A 25 -9.96 8.27 -24.81
CA ARG A 25 -9.39 8.08 -26.15
C ARG A 25 -8.28 7.04 -26.15
N ILE A 26 -7.44 7.03 -25.09
CA ILE A 26 -6.36 6.05 -24.92
C ILE A 26 -6.94 4.68 -24.66
N THR A 27 -7.81 4.51 -23.65
CA THR A 27 -8.36 3.19 -23.29
C THR A 27 -9.18 2.59 -24.43
N TYR A 28 -9.92 3.41 -25.18
CA TYR A 28 -10.67 2.93 -26.33
C TYR A 28 -9.73 2.44 -27.45
N LYS A 29 -8.64 3.18 -27.72
CA LYS A 29 -7.67 2.80 -28.75
C LYS A 29 -6.96 1.47 -28.43
N PHE A 30 -6.56 1.26 -27.18
CA PHE A 30 -5.76 0.10 -26.78
C PHE A 30 -6.60 -1.11 -26.33
N ASN A 31 -7.66 -0.87 -25.57
CA ASN A 31 -8.41 -1.91 -24.86
C ASN A 31 -9.91 -1.94 -25.23
N LYS A 32 -10.35 -1.10 -26.18
CA LYS A 32 -11.73 -1.06 -26.69
C LYS A 32 -12.82 -0.78 -25.64
N PHE A 33 -12.50 -0.01 -24.59
CA PHE A 33 -13.47 0.46 -23.60
C PHE A 33 -13.27 1.93 -23.24
N HIS A 34 -14.33 2.62 -22.77
CA HIS A 34 -14.22 3.95 -22.19
C HIS A 34 -14.08 3.88 -20.67
N PHE A 35 -13.03 4.48 -20.10
CA PHE A 35 -12.82 4.50 -18.65
C PHE A 35 -13.90 5.28 -17.91
N SER A 36 -14.53 6.25 -18.59
CA SER A 36 -15.68 7.02 -18.09
C SER A 36 -16.94 6.18 -17.86
N GLU A 37 -17.07 4.99 -18.45
CA GLU A 37 -18.18 4.07 -18.16
C GLU A 37 -18.18 3.58 -16.69
N TYR A 38 -17.04 3.70 -16.03
CA TYR A 38 -16.83 3.32 -14.62
C TYR A 38 -16.89 4.51 -13.65
N LYS A 39 -17.17 5.72 -14.17
CA LYS A 39 -17.33 6.93 -13.34
C LYS A 39 -18.46 6.74 -12.33
N ASN A 40 -18.22 7.12 -11.07
CA ASN A 40 -19.17 7.03 -9.95
C ASN A 40 -19.69 5.61 -9.64
N LYS A 41 -19.11 4.56 -10.23
CA LYS A 41 -19.41 3.18 -9.87
C LYS A 41 -18.47 2.75 -8.74
N ILE A 42 -19.01 2.00 -7.78
CA ILE A 42 -18.20 1.38 -6.73
C ILE A 42 -17.65 0.07 -7.28
N LEU A 43 -16.34 0.05 -7.46
CA LEU A 43 -15.60 -1.15 -7.79
C LEU A 43 -15.07 -1.80 -6.51
N THR A 44 -15.20 -3.10 -6.37
CA THR A 44 -14.81 -3.87 -5.19
C THR A 44 -13.96 -5.04 -5.62
N GLU A 45 -12.94 -5.34 -4.82
CA GLU A 45 -12.02 -6.44 -5.07
C GLU A 45 -11.60 -7.07 -3.73
N GLU A 46 -11.80 -8.37 -3.61
CA GLU A 46 -11.33 -9.18 -2.50
C GLU A 46 -10.42 -10.28 -3.06
N MET A 47 -9.21 -10.42 -2.50
CA MET A 47 -8.22 -11.39 -2.98
C MET A 47 -7.50 -12.07 -1.82
N TYR A 48 -7.34 -13.38 -1.91
CA TYR A 48 -6.45 -14.17 -1.07
C TYR A 48 -5.23 -14.59 -1.88
N ASN A 49 -4.04 -14.20 -1.42
CA ASN A 49 -2.79 -14.33 -2.15
C ASN A 49 -1.68 -14.86 -1.25
N GLU A 50 -0.60 -15.30 -1.88
CA GLU A 50 0.67 -15.58 -1.26
C GLU A 50 1.74 -14.67 -1.85
N ILE A 51 2.60 -14.13 -0.99
CA ILE A 51 3.76 -13.35 -1.37
C ILE A 51 5.03 -14.08 -0.94
N GLU A 52 5.92 -14.27 -1.91
CA GLU A 52 7.27 -14.76 -1.69
C GLU A 52 8.26 -13.63 -1.97
N TYR A 53 9.05 -13.27 -0.98
CA TYR A 53 10.12 -12.30 -1.11
C TYR A 53 11.46 -13.00 -1.22
N PHE A 54 12.27 -12.55 -2.17
CA PHE A 54 13.66 -12.94 -2.35
C PHE A 54 14.52 -11.68 -2.25
N SER A 55 15.48 -11.70 -1.33
CA SER A 55 16.44 -10.61 -1.18
C SER A 55 17.22 -10.38 -2.48
N PRO A 56 17.50 -9.13 -2.89
CA PRO A 56 17.22 -7.90 -2.15
C PRO A 56 15.90 -7.20 -2.49
N ASN A 57 15.19 -7.54 -3.57
CA ASN A 57 14.02 -6.76 -4.04
C ASN A 57 13.09 -7.54 -4.99
N GLN A 58 13.09 -8.87 -4.92
CA GLN A 58 12.24 -9.69 -5.79
C GLN A 58 11.01 -10.16 -5.02
N TYR A 59 9.84 -9.92 -5.60
CA TYR A 59 8.56 -10.39 -5.07
C TYR A 59 7.88 -11.27 -6.11
N LYS A 60 7.49 -12.47 -5.72
CA LYS A 60 6.56 -13.32 -6.47
C LYS A 60 5.23 -13.33 -5.74
N MET A 61 4.15 -13.17 -6.49
CA MET A 61 2.80 -13.20 -5.95
C MET A 61 2.03 -14.31 -6.64
N LYS A 62 1.34 -15.14 -5.85
CA LYS A 62 0.44 -16.18 -6.32
C LYS A 62 -0.95 -15.89 -5.80
N VAL A 63 -1.92 -15.74 -6.70
CA VAL A 63 -3.33 -15.53 -6.36
C VAL A 63 -3.97 -16.90 -6.11
N TYR A 64 -4.58 -17.11 -4.94
CA TYR A 64 -5.32 -18.32 -4.61
C TYR A 64 -6.80 -18.21 -4.95
N GLY A 65 -7.35 -17.01 -4.83
CA GLY A 65 -8.70 -16.70 -5.25
C GLY A 65 -8.97 -15.21 -5.17
N ASP A 66 -9.83 -14.74 -6.05
CA ASP A 66 -10.31 -13.37 -6.12
C ASP A 66 -11.83 -13.35 -6.30
N LYS A 67 -12.45 -12.28 -5.81
CA LYS A 67 -13.87 -12.01 -5.95
C LYS A 67 -14.07 -10.51 -6.00
N GLY A 68 -14.66 -10.03 -7.09
CA GLY A 68 -14.88 -8.62 -7.27
C GLY A 68 -15.82 -8.30 -8.42
N ASN A 69 -15.94 -7.02 -8.70
CA ASN A 69 -16.63 -6.50 -9.88
C ASN A 69 -15.70 -5.61 -10.72
N ILE A 70 -14.39 -5.62 -10.43
CA ILE A 70 -13.39 -5.00 -11.28
C ILE A 70 -13.34 -5.80 -12.59
N PRO A 71 -13.52 -5.18 -13.76
CA PRO A 71 -13.50 -5.89 -15.02
C PRO A 71 -12.10 -6.44 -15.34
N ASP A 72 -12.01 -7.61 -15.98
CA ASP A 72 -10.73 -8.26 -16.34
C ASP A 72 -9.79 -7.40 -17.21
N HIS A 73 -10.35 -6.45 -17.98
CA HIS A 73 -9.58 -5.53 -18.81
C HIS A 73 -8.95 -4.37 -18.01
N PHE A 74 -9.37 -4.16 -16.76
CA PHE A 74 -8.58 -3.37 -15.82
C PHE A 74 -7.36 -4.20 -15.46
N THR A 75 -6.18 -3.70 -15.80
CA THR A 75 -4.96 -4.40 -15.43
C THR A 75 -4.84 -4.39 -13.90
N TYR A 76 -5.07 -5.54 -13.27
CA TYR A 76 -4.91 -5.74 -11.82
C TYR A 76 -3.57 -5.20 -11.29
N LYS A 77 -2.54 -5.13 -12.16
CA LYS A 77 -1.24 -4.49 -11.87
C LYS A 77 -1.38 -3.10 -11.24
N GLY A 78 -2.28 -2.24 -11.70
CA GLY A 78 -2.43 -0.88 -11.13
C GLY A 78 -2.96 -0.86 -9.70
N ALA A 79 -3.86 -1.80 -9.36
CA ALA A 79 -4.43 -1.93 -8.01
C ALA A 79 -3.52 -2.73 -7.07
N ILE A 80 -2.76 -3.70 -7.60
CA ILE A 80 -1.92 -4.62 -6.83
C ILE A 80 -0.48 -4.12 -6.67
N ASP A 81 0.05 -3.30 -7.58
CA ASP A 81 1.44 -2.83 -7.48
C ASP A 81 1.76 -2.06 -6.18
N PRO A 82 0.86 -1.23 -5.62
CA PRO A 82 1.07 -0.66 -4.28
C PRO A 82 1.23 -1.72 -3.18
N LEU A 83 0.63 -2.90 -3.35
CA LEU A 83 0.64 -4.02 -2.40
C LEU A 83 1.92 -4.86 -2.47
N LYS A 84 2.67 -4.77 -3.57
CA LYS A 84 4.01 -5.37 -3.70
C LYS A 84 5.11 -4.53 -3.02
N GLY A 85 4.75 -3.33 -2.54
CA GLY A 85 5.69 -2.44 -1.89
C GLY A 85 6.13 -2.96 -0.52
N SER A 86 7.34 -2.57 -0.12
CA SER A 86 7.80 -2.72 1.26
C SER A 86 7.81 -1.36 1.93
N ILE A 87 7.37 -1.28 3.18
CA ILE A 87 7.54 -0.07 3.99
C ILE A 87 9.03 0.22 4.24
N TYR A 88 9.93 -0.75 4.11
CA TYR A 88 11.38 -0.52 4.22
C TYR A 88 11.99 0.05 2.93
N ALA A 89 11.26 0.04 1.81
CA ALA A 89 11.73 0.68 0.60
C ALA A 89 11.58 2.21 0.71
N ASN A 90 12.34 2.95 -0.11
CA ASN A 90 12.26 4.43 -0.13
C ASN A 90 10.85 4.95 -0.47
N LYS A 91 10.06 4.18 -1.23
CA LYS A 91 8.66 4.47 -1.54
C LYS A 91 7.80 3.26 -1.21
N PHE A 92 6.62 3.51 -0.68
CA PHE A 92 5.59 2.52 -0.47
C PHE A 92 4.38 2.90 -1.35
N GLY A 93 4.16 2.12 -2.41
CA GLY A 93 3.36 2.57 -3.55
C GLY A 93 3.94 3.85 -4.17
N ASN A 94 3.10 4.85 -4.39
CA ASN A 94 3.51 6.14 -4.98
C ASN A 94 3.96 7.20 -3.95
N SER A 95 3.98 6.86 -2.66
CA SER A 95 4.23 7.82 -1.57
C SER A 95 5.59 7.52 -0.90
N ILE A 96 6.21 8.55 -0.31
CA ILE A 96 7.52 8.41 0.35
C ILE A 96 7.33 7.61 1.64
N SER A 97 8.07 6.52 1.80
CA SER A 97 7.91 5.68 2.99
C SER A 97 8.34 6.41 4.28
N PRO A 98 7.68 6.17 5.43
CA PRO A 98 8.19 6.57 6.75
C PRO A 98 9.57 6.00 7.09
N LEU A 99 10.01 4.92 6.43
CA LEU A 99 11.35 4.33 6.59
C LEU A 99 12.25 4.60 5.39
N ASN A 100 11.97 5.66 4.62
CA ASN A 100 12.88 6.14 3.58
C ASN A 100 14.28 6.41 4.18
N ASN A 101 15.34 6.22 3.39
CA ASN A 101 16.72 6.50 3.83
C ASN A 101 16.91 7.93 4.37
N ASN A 102 16.12 8.88 3.85
CA ASN A 102 16.07 10.27 4.28
C ASN A 102 14.79 10.59 5.08
N ALA A 103 14.21 9.63 5.80
CA ALA A 103 12.93 9.77 6.50
C ALA A 103 12.85 11.02 7.40
N HIS A 104 13.93 11.34 8.12
CA HIS A 104 13.99 12.53 8.98
C HIS A 104 13.82 13.85 8.23
N HIS A 105 14.02 13.91 6.92
CA HIS A 105 13.73 15.10 6.12
C HIS A 105 12.22 15.29 5.94
N TYR A 106 11.49 14.20 5.74
CA TYR A 106 10.06 14.20 5.41
C TYR A 106 9.15 14.07 6.64
N TYR A 107 9.63 13.43 7.71
CA TYR A 107 8.84 13.06 8.87
C TYR A 107 9.47 13.54 10.18
N LYS A 108 8.62 13.81 11.16
CA LYS A 108 8.95 13.85 12.58
C LYS A 108 8.45 12.55 13.20
N PHE A 109 9.26 11.98 14.10
CA PHE A 109 8.90 10.79 14.85
C PHE A 109 8.73 11.16 16.32
N LYS A 110 7.67 10.64 16.93
CA LYS A 110 7.43 10.79 18.37
C LYS A 110 7.24 9.41 18.98
N TYR A 111 8.09 9.07 19.94
CA TYR A 111 7.89 7.86 20.74
C TYR A 111 6.68 8.06 21.67
N GLU A 112 5.73 7.12 21.65
CA GLU A 112 4.50 7.17 22.45
C GLU A 112 4.40 6.01 23.45
N GLY A 113 5.53 5.37 23.76
CA GLY A 113 5.62 4.27 24.72
C GLY A 113 5.69 2.91 24.05
N TYR A 114 5.41 1.87 24.82
CA TYR A 114 5.45 0.49 24.36
C TYR A 114 4.24 -0.31 24.88
N TYR A 115 3.90 -1.35 24.15
CA TYR A 115 2.96 -2.39 24.58
C TYR A 115 3.77 -3.61 24.99
N ASP A 116 3.38 -4.25 26.09
CA ASP A 116 4.00 -5.47 26.59
C ASP A 116 2.92 -6.53 26.79
N SER A 117 3.02 -7.62 26.05
CA SER A 117 2.11 -8.77 26.12
C SER A 117 2.87 -10.05 26.47
N GLY A 118 3.87 -9.95 27.36
CA GLY A 118 4.69 -11.06 27.82
C GLY A 118 5.78 -11.41 26.82
N ASN A 119 5.45 -12.21 25.80
CA ASN A 119 6.44 -12.63 24.80
C ASN A 119 6.65 -11.61 23.67
N LEU A 120 5.86 -10.53 23.65
CA LEU A 120 5.89 -9.52 22.60
C LEU A 120 5.88 -8.12 23.22
N LYS A 121 6.99 -7.40 23.03
CA LYS A 121 7.14 -6.01 23.42
C LYS A 121 7.27 -5.14 22.16
N LEU A 122 6.35 -4.19 21.99
CA LEU A 122 6.23 -3.35 20.79
C LEU A 122 6.34 -1.86 21.14
N HIS A 123 7.35 -1.18 20.62
CA HIS A 123 7.49 0.27 20.67
C HIS A 123 6.52 0.94 19.71
N LYS A 124 5.71 1.86 20.23
CA LYS A 124 4.80 2.68 19.44
C LYS A 124 5.49 3.99 19.05
N ILE A 125 5.65 4.21 17.75
CA ILE A 125 6.24 5.42 17.20
C ILE A 125 5.22 6.11 16.30
N LYS A 126 4.86 7.35 16.63
CA LYS A 126 4.02 8.19 15.80
C LYS A 126 4.83 8.76 14.64
N VAL A 127 4.29 8.64 13.43
CA VAL A 127 4.82 9.20 12.19
C VAL A 127 4.02 10.45 11.83
N ILE A 128 4.70 11.58 11.77
CA ILE A 128 4.09 12.89 11.51
C ILE A 128 4.77 13.48 10.27
N PRO A 129 4.07 13.65 9.14
CA PRO A 129 4.65 14.28 7.96
C PRO A 129 4.94 15.76 8.24
N LYS A 130 6.07 16.27 7.77
CA LYS A 130 6.43 17.69 7.91
C LYS A 130 5.67 18.57 6.92
N LEU A 131 5.24 17.99 5.80
CA LEU A 131 4.44 18.66 4.78
C LEU A 131 3.07 17.98 4.71
N ASP A 132 2.03 18.79 4.65
CA ASP A 132 0.66 18.31 4.45
C ASP A 132 0.42 18.07 2.94
N SER A 133 0.88 16.91 2.45
CA SER A 133 0.70 16.46 1.07
C SER A 133 0.27 15.00 1.01
N GLN A 134 -0.39 14.64 -0.08
CA GLN A 134 -0.74 13.27 -0.41
C GLN A 134 0.48 12.35 -0.57
N ASP A 135 1.68 12.88 -0.78
CA ASP A 135 2.88 12.05 -0.97
C ASP A 135 3.44 11.46 0.33
N PHE A 136 2.86 11.83 1.47
CA PHE A 136 3.33 11.43 2.78
C PHE A 136 2.27 10.69 3.59
N PHE A 137 2.75 9.85 4.51
CA PHE A 137 1.92 9.08 5.42
C PHE A 137 1.86 9.74 6.81
N ASN A 138 0.73 9.59 7.50
CA ASN A 138 0.63 9.85 8.94
C ASN A 138 0.16 8.57 9.65
N GLY A 139 0.49 8.41 10.92
CA GLY A 139 0.02 7.27 11.70
C GLY A 139 1.06 6.74 12.67
N TYR A 140 1.19 5.42 12.75
CA TYR A 140 2.00 4.73 13.76
C TYR A 140 2.78 3.56 13.18
N LEU A 141 4.01 3.39 13.65
CA LEU A 141 4.82 2.19 13.50
C LEU A 141 4.90 1.48 14.85
N TYR A 142 4.85 0.15 14.80
CA TYR A 142 5.00 -0.72 15.96
C TYR A 142 6.24 -1.57 15.74
N ILE A 143 7.29 -1.31 16.52
CA ILE A 143 8.61 -1.93 16.37
C ILE A 143 8.82 -2.94 17.49
N GLU A 144 9.18 -4.16 17.15
CA GLU A 144 9.49 -5.22 18.12
C GLU A 144 10.82 -4.94 18.84
N ASP A 145 10.82 -5.02 20.18
CA ASP A 145 11.94 -4.65 21.07
C ASP A 145 13.20 -5.50 20.83
N THR A 146 13.04 -6.77 20.46
CA THR A 146 14.16 -7.70 20.25
C THR A 146 14.80 -7.57 18.88
N SER A 147 13.99 -7.52 17.82
CA SER A 147 14.46 -7.52 16.43
C SER A 147 14.66 -6.13 15.83
N TRP A 148 14.07 -5.10 16.47
CA TRP A 148 13.94 -3.75 15.92
C TRP A 148 13.25 -3.68 14.55
N ALA A 149 12.54 -4.75 14.17
CA ALA A 149 11.74 -4.79 12.96
C ALA A 149 10.36 -4.15 13.22
N VAL A 150 9.85 -3.43 12.23
CA VAL A 150 8.44 -3.04 12.16
C VAL A 150 7.60 -4.31 12.08
N LYS A 151 6.83 -4.57 13.14
CA LYS A 151 5.88 -5.67 13.22
C LYS A 151 4.53 -5.30 12.62
N TYR A 152 4.08 -4.07 12.88
CA TYR A 152 2.84 -3.52 12.35
C TYR A 152 3.01 -2.05 11.96
N ALA A 153 2.29 -1.62 10.94
CA ALA A 153 2.21 -0.22 10.56
C ALA A 153 0.74 0.16 10.37
N VAL A 154 0.29 1.20 11.07
CA VAL A 154 -1.02 1.79 10.91
C VAL A 154 -0.82 3.15 10.27
N ILE A 155 -0.93 3.21 8.95
CA ILE A 155 -0.65 4.41 8.16
C ILE A 155 -1.89 4.89 7.42
N LYS A 156 -2.02 6.21 7.32
CA LYS A 156 -3.09 6.91 6.63
C LYS A 156 -2.47 7.91 5.67
N LYS A 157 -3.17 8.15 4.57
CA LYS A 157 -2.85 9.17 3.57
C LYS A 157 -4.06 10.08 3.40
N LYS A 158 -3.81 11.35 3.10
CA LYS A 158 -4.87 12.30 2.77
C LYS A 158 -5.46 11.93 1.40
N GLN A 159 -6.78 11.81 1.30
CA GLN A 159 -7.47 11.62 0.02
C GLN A 159 -7.65 12.96 -0.69
N GLN A 160 -7.60 12.97 -2.02
CA GLN A 160 -8.06 14.13 -2.81
C GLN A 160 -9.57 14.30 -2.60
N VAL A 161 -9.98 15.54 -2.36
CA VAL A 161 -11.35 16.02 -2.57
C VAL A 161 -11.48 16.37 -4.06
#